data_AF-A0A2M7HBJ2-F1
#
_entry.id   AF-A0A2M7HBJ2-F1
#
_cell.length_a   1.000
_cell.length_b   1.000
_cell.length_c   1.000
_cell.angle_alpha   90.00
_cell.angle_beta   90.00
_cell.angle_gamma   90.00
#
_symmetry.space_group_name_H-M   'P 1'
#
loop_
_entity.id
_entity.type
_entity.pdbx_description
1 polymer ?
#
loop_
_entity_poly.entity_id
_entity_poly.type
_entity_poly.pdbx_seq_one_letter_code
_entity_poly.pdbx_strand_id
1 'polypeptide(L)'
;MSTDLQRYVDETLRFAKALNLTAIHDAEEFSRRFIGPSVAMCEWIPDDGILLDVGSGMGVPGIPILISKPGLHGVLVERRKKRAEFLRHIVRLLKLDAEVHDCDVRDLKGIAADVCVARAVSRPDSLLPMVEESMAPDGLAVLPVPATMGAWPVPGWVVESVADVMFEGIQQRIHCYRKQGVSRET
;
A
#
# COMPACT_ATOMS: atom_id res chain seq x y z
N MET A 1 10.68 -15.53 -7.63
CA MET A 1 9.81 -14.35 -7.83
C MET A 1 8.94 -14.57 -9.06
N SER A 2 7.65 -14.19 -9.04
CA SER A 2 6.75 -14.29 -10.21
C SER A 2 7.29 -13.46 -11.40
N THR A 3 6.97 -13.86 -12.64
CA THR A 3 7.37 -13.13 -13.86
C THR A 3 6.89 -11.68 -13.86
N ASP A 4 5.68 -11.41 -13.35
CA ASP A 4 5.15 -10.04 -13.30
C ASP A 4 5.83 -9.18 -12.23
N LEU A 5 6.22 -9.76 -11.09
CA LEU A 5 7.02 -9.06 -10.09
C LEU A 5 8.40 -8.69 -10.64
N GLN A 6 9.06 -9.59 -11.37
CA GLN A 6 10.33 -9.27 -12.03
C GLN A 6 10.15 -8.12 -13.05
N ARG A 7 9.12 -8.20 -13.88
CA ARG A 7 8.82 -7.18 -14.87
C ARG A 7 8.52 -5.82 -14.22
N TYR A 8 7.82 -5.82 -13.08
CA TYR A 8 7.60 -4.61 -12.28
C TYR A 8 8.92 -4.02 -11.75
N VAL A 9 9.80 -4.86 -11.20
CA VAL A 9 11.11 -4.42 -10.70
C VAL A 9 11.95 -3.80 -11.82
N ASP A 10 12.09 -4.51 -12.94
CA ASP A 10 12.89 -4.05 -14.09
C ASP A 10 12.37 -2.71 -14.61
N GLU A 11 11.05 -2.60 -14.76
CA GLU A 11 10.43 -1.38 -15.26
C GLU A 11 10.56 -0.23 -14.27
N THR A 12 10.42 -0.49 -12.97
CA THR A 12 10.61 0.54 -11.94
C THR A 12 12.04 1.08 -11.96
N LEU A 13 13.04 0.20 -12.03
CA LEU A 13 14.44 0.60 -12.07
C LEU A 13 14.78 1.38 -13.35
N ARG A 14 14.17 1.03 -14.49
CA ARG A 14 14.30 1.76 -15.75
C ARG A 14 13.87 3.23 -15.62
N PHE A 15 12.81 3.52 -14.86
CA PHE A 15 12.32 4.88 -14.64
C PHE A 15 12.85 5.55 -13.37
N ALA A 16 13.55 4.82 -12.49
CA ALA A 16 13.89 5.27 -11.15
C ALA A 16 14.62 6.62 -11.13
N LYS A 17 15.65 6.77 -11.98
CA LYS A 17 16.43 8.02 -12.08
C LYS A 17 15.62 9.17 -12.69
N ALA A 18 14.88 8.90 -13.78
CA ALA A 18 14.15 9.93 -14.51
C ALA A 18 13.01 10.55 -13.68
N LEU A 19 12.40 9.76 -12.79
CA LEU A 19 11.25 10.17 -11.99
C LEU A 19 11.56 10.33 -10.48
N ASN A 20 12.81 10.13 -10.07
CA ASN A 20 13.25 10.13 -8.68
C ASN A 20 12.35 9.22 -7.81
N LEU A 21 12.22 7.96 -8.23
CA LEU A 21 11.37 6.96 -7.55
C LEU A 21 12.07 6.36 -6.33
N THR A 22 13.34 6.01 -6.48
CA THR A 22 14.16 5.37 -5.44
C THR A 22 15.65 5.64 -5.73
N ALA A 23 16.46 5.62 -4.68
CA ALA A 23 17.92 5.65 -4.76
C ALA A 23 18.52 4.24 -4.96
N ILE A 24 17.71 3.18 -4.86
CA ILE A 24 18.14 1.80 -5.08
C ILE A 24 18.06 1.51 -6.56
N HIS A 25 19.18 1.05 -7.12
CA HIS A 25 19.34 0.76 -8.54
C HIS A 25 19.64 -0.72 -8.82
N ASP A 26 19.83 -1.51 -7.77
CA ASP A 26 20.03 -2.95 -7.84
C ASP A 26 18.70 -3.69 -7.67
N ALA A 27 18.44 -4.67 -8.53
CA ALA A 27 17.17 -5.41 -8.57
C ALA A 27 17.00 -6.35 -7.37
N GLU A 28 18.08 -6.98 -6.92
CA GLU A 28 18.06 -7.87 -5.76
C GLU A 28 17.79 -7.06 -4.48
N GLU A 29 18.50 -5.96 -4.30
CA GLU A 29 18.28 -5.04 -3.19
C GLU A 29 16.86 -4.46 -3.21
N PHE A 30 16.36 -4.04 -4.37
CA PHE A 30 14.99 -3.54 -4.51
C PHE A 30 13.98 -4.61 -4.11
N SER A 31 14.16 -5.84 -4.59
CA SER A 31 13.28 -6.96 -4.28
C SER A 31 13.26 -7.25 -2.78
N ARG A 32 14.43 -7.31 -2.16
CA ARG A 32 14.60 -7.57 -0.73
C ARG A 32 13.99 -6.48 0.15
N ARG A 33 14.15 -5.20 -0.21
CA ARG A 33 13.66 -4.07 0.61
C ARG A 33 12.20 -3.68 0.37
N PHE A 34 11.66 -3.96 -0.81
CA PHE A 34 10.34 -3.48 -1.23
C PHE A 34 9.39 -4.61 -1.59
N ILE A 35 9.79 -5.54 -2.45
CA ILE A 35 8.89 -6.59 -2.94
C ILE A 35 8.58 -7.60 -1.83
N GLY A 36 9.60 -8.19 -1.22
CA GLY A 36 9.45 -9.20 -0.19
C GLY A 36 8.55 -8.78 0.97
N PRO A 37 8.82 -7.64 1.63
CA PRO A 37 7.94 -7.14 2.69
C PRO A 37 6.50 -6.86 2.23
N SER A 38 6.30 -6.37 0.99
CA SER A 38 4.95 -6.13 0.45
C SER A 38 4.19 -7.44 0.18
N VAL A 39 4.88 -8.47 -0.31
CA VAL A 39 4.29 -9.81 -0.47
C VAL A 39 3.99 -10.43 0.89
N ALA A 40 4.87 -10.28 1.89
CA ALA A 40 4.62 -10.78 3.25
C ALA A 40 3.39 -10.12 3.90
N MET A 41 3.08 -8.86 3.57
CA MET A 41 1.85 -8.20 4.02
C MET A 41 0.57 -8.88 3.54
N CYS A 42 0.62 -9.71 2.48
CA CYS A 42 -0.54 -10.42 1.94
C CYS A 42 -1.21 -11.35 2.96
N GLU A 43 -0.52 -11.73 4.04
CA GLU A 43 -1.09 -12.50 5.16
C GLU A 43 -2.30 -11.81 5.82
N TRP A 44 -2.31 -10.48 5.88
CA TRP A 44 -3.40 -9.70 6.47
C TRP A 44 -4.40 -9.14 5.46
N ILE A 45 -4.09 -9.24 4.17
CA ILE A 45 -4.89 -8.61 3.11
C ILE A 45 -5.92 -9.65 2.63
N PRO A 46 -7.20 -9.27 2.41
CA PRO A 46 -8.19 -10.20 1.86
C PRO A 46 -7.81 -10.67 0.45
N ASP A 47 -8.36 -11.79 -0.01
CA ASP A 47 -8.08 -12.33 -1.35
C ASP A 47 -8.82 -11.56 -2.46
N ASP A 48 -9.92 -10.91 -2.11
CA ASP A 48 -10.74 -10.07 -2.98
C ASP A 48 -11.21 -8.79 -2.26
N GLY A 49 -11.81 -7.87 -3.02
CA GLY A 49 -12.28 -6.58 -2.52
C GLY A 49 -11.46 -5.38 -3.05
N ILE A 50 -11.58 -4.24 -2.38
CA ILE A 50 -10.95 -2.99 -2.79
C ILE A 50 -9.73 -2.70 -1.92
N LEU A 51 -8.57 -2.58 -2.56
CA LEU A 51 -7.32 -2.16 -1.94
C LEU A 51 -7.04 -0.69 -2.24
N LEU A 52 -6.97 0.15 -1.20
CA LEU A 52 -6.52 1.54 -1.27
C LEU A 52 -5.02 1.62 -0.95
N ASP A 53 -4.21 2.11 -1.88
CA ASP A 53 -2.79 2.41 -1.63
C ASP A 53 -2.57 3.92 -1.63
N VAL A 54 -2.22 4.46 -0.46
CA VAL A 54 -2.11 5.91 -0.26
C VAL A 54 -0.67 6.33 -0.41
N GLY A 55 -0.44 7.37 -1.24
CA GLY A 55 0.90 7.84 -1.54
C GLY A 55 1.70 6.77 -2.27
N SER A 56 1.07 6.08 -3.22
CA SER A 56 1.61 4.90 -3.91
C SER A 56 3.02 5.11 -4.45
N GLY A 57 3.41 6.32 -4.86
CA GLY A 57 4.77 6.62 -5.25
C GLY A 57 5.21 5.82 -6.47
N MET A 58 6.08 4.85 -6.23
CA MET A 58 6.52 3.89 -7.25
C MET A 58 5.67 2.62 -7.31
N GLY A 59 4.59 2.55 -6.53
CA GLY A 59 3.65 1.45 -6.44
C GLY A 59 3.91 0.50 -5.27
N VAL A 60 4.68 0.91 -4.26
CA VAL A 60 4.99 0.05 -3.11
C VAL A 60 4.26 0.55 -1.87
N PRO A 61 3.44 -0.29 -1.21
CA PRO A 61 3.35 -1.74 -1.37
C PRO A 61 2.24 -2.22 -2.32
N GLY A 62 1.39 -1.33 -2.85
CA GLY A 62 0.17 -1.70 -3.57
C GLY A 62 0.36 -2.59 -4.81
N ILE A 63 1.27 -2.27 -5.71
CA ILE A 63 1.52 -3.03 -6.95
C ILE A 63 1.98 -4.47 -6.65
N PRO A 64 3.01 -4.72 -5.81
CA PRO A 64 3.36 -6.09 -5.43
C PRO A 64 2.20 -6.89 -4.84
N ILE A 65 1.34 -6.25 -4.05
CA ILE A 65 0.16 -6.90 -3.47
C ILE A 65 -0.86 -7.25 -4.56
N LEU A 66 -1.20 -6.31 -5.44
CA LEU A 66 -2.14 -6.54 -6.54
C LEU A 66 -1.68 -7.64 -7.51
N ILE A 67 -0.37 -7.76 -7.74
CA ILE A 67 0.20 -8.88 -8.51
C ILE A 67 0.02 -10.21 -7.77
N SER A 68 0.14 -10.20 -6.43
CA SER A 68 0.07 -11.40 -5.60
C SER A 68 -1.37 -11.82 -5.27
N LYS A 69 -2.31 -10.88 -5.32
CA LYS A 69 -3.73 -11.05 -5.00
C LYS A 69 -4.61 -10.48 -6.13
N PRO A 70 -4.75 -11.23 -7.25
CA PRO A 70 -5.45 -10.74 -8.44
C PRO A 70 -6.97 -10.59 -8.28
N GLY A 71 -7.55 -11.03 -7.15
CA GLY A 71 -8.96 -10.79 -6.82
C GLY A 71 -9.23 -9.37 -6.30
N LEU A 72 -8.19 -8.59 -6.02
CA LEU A 72 -8.31 -7.22 -5.54
C LEU A 72 -8.46 -6.22 -6.69
N HIS A 73 -9.36 -5.26 -6.51
CA HIS A 73 -9.40 -4.03 -7.28
C HIS A 73 -8.56 -2.95 -6.59
N GLY A 74 -7.56 -2.41 -7.29
CA GLY A 74 -6.65 -1.42 -6.74
C GLY A 74 -7.10 0.03 -6.95
N VAL A 75 -7.12 0.82 -5.88
CA VAL A 75 -7.26 2.29 -5.91
C VAL A 75 -5.93 2.89 -5.47
N LEU A 76 -5.13 3.35 -6.43
CA LEU A 76 -3.77 3.88 -6.19
C LEU A 76 -3.78 5.41 -6.17
N VAL A 77 -3.36 6.04 -5.07
CA VAL A 77 -3.45 7.50 -4.89
C VAL A 77 -2.07 8.13 -4.84
N GLU A 78 -1.78 9.09 -5.73
CA GLU A 78 -0.50 9.79 -5.78
C GLU A 78 -0.63 11.25 -6.26
N ARG A 79 -0.32 12.21 -5.39
CA ARG A 79 -0.44 13.65 -5.67
C ARG A 79 0.50 14.14 -6.77
N ARG A 80 1.64 13.48 -6.96
CA ARG A 80 2.65 13.87 -7.95
C ARG A 80 2.28 13.30 -9.31
N LYS A 81 1.74 14.15 -10.17
CA LYS A 81 1.32 13.79 -11.54
C LYS A 81 2.29 12.87 -12.30
N LYS A 82 3.60 13.14 -12.29
CA LYS A 82 4.59 12.29 -12.97
C LYS A 82 4.67 10.86 -12.41
N ARG A 83 4.47 10.69 -11.10
CA ARG A 83 4.44 9.37 -10.45
C ARG A 83 3.11 8.67 -10.70
N ALA A 84 1.99 9.40 -10.67
CA ALA A 84 0.69 8.86 -11.08
C ALA A 84 0.71 8.36 -12.53
N GLU A 85 1.32 9.10 -13.48
CA GLU A 85 1.48 8.63 -14.85
C GLU A 85 2.34 7.35 -14.95
N PHE A 86 3.39 7.24 -14.13
CA PHE A 86 4.18 6.01 -14.02
C PHE A 86 3.35 4.84 -13.47
N LEU A 87 2.53 5.06 -12.44
CA LEU A 87 1.62 4.03 -11.93
C LEU A 87 0.61 3.58 -12.99
N ARG A 88 0.00 4.53 -13.73
CA ARG A 88 -0.91 4.22 -14.85
C ARG A 88 -0.21 3.39 -15.92
N HIS A 89 1.06 3.68 -16.18
CA HIS A 89 1.89 2.88 -17.07
C HIS A 89 2.11 1.46 -16.54
N ILE A 90 2.48 1.29 -15.27
CA ILE A 90 2.65 -0.04 -14.66
C ILE A 90 1.35 -0.85 -14.68
N VAL A 91 0.23 -0.24 -14.31
CA VAL A 91 -1.10 -0.89 -14.34
C VAL A 91 -1.42 -1.41 -15.73
N ARG A 92 -1.22 -0.61 -16.79
CA ARG A 92 -1.41 -1.06 -18.18
C ARG A 92 -0.41 -2.14 -18.61
N LEU A 93 0.85 -1.98 -18.23
CA LEU A 93 1.94 -2.90 -18.61
C LEU A 93 1.70 -4.32 -18.09
N LEU A 94 1.25 -4.40 -16.83
CA LEU A 94 1.01 -5.63 -16.10
C LEU A 94 -0.45 -6.10 -16.16
N LYS A 95 -1.34 -5.30 -16.76
CA LYS A 95 -2.78 -5.57 -16.89
C LYS A 95 -3.46 -5.81 -15.54
N LEU A 96 -3.13 -4.98 -14.55
CA LEU A 96 -3.72 -5.05 -13.21
C LEU A 96 -5.14 -4.46 -13.24
N ASP A 97 -6.03 -5.03 -12.43
CA ASP A 97 -7.33 -4.42 -12.13
C ASP A 97 -7.13 -3.30 -11.10
N ALA A 98 -6.80 -2.11 -11.60
CA ALA A 98 -6.56 -0.96 -10.75
C ALA A 98 -6.80 0.36 -11.48
N GLU A 99 -7.18 1.38 -10.72
CA GLU A 99 -7.25 2.77 -11.13
C GLU A 99 -6.25 3.63 -10.36
N VAL A 100 -5.85 4.75 -10.98
CA VAL A 100 -4.84 5.66 -10.42
C VAL A 100 -5.40 7.08 -10.36
N HIS A 101 -5.46 7.61 -9.14
CA HIS A 101 -5.95 8.94 -8.83
C HIS A 101 -4.80 9.89 -8.49
N ASP A 102 -4.67 10.97 -9.27
CA ASP A 102 -3.67 12.03 -9.05
C ASP A 102 -4.20 13.17 -8.17
N CYS A 103 -4.64 12.82 -6.97
CA CYS A 103 -5.23 13.74 -6.00
C CYS A 103 -4.71 13.51 -4.56
N ASP A 104 -5.20 14.32 -3.62
CA ASP A 104 -5.12 14.01 -2.20
C ASP A 104 -6.12 12.90 -1.86
N VAL A 105 -5.76 11.95 -1.00
CA VAL A 105 -6.67 10.88 -0.58
C VAL A 105 -7.96 11.42 0.06
N ARG A 106 -7.89 12.61 0.69
CA ARG A 106 -9.06 13.28 1.29
C ARG A 106 -10.06 13.77 0.26
N ASP A 107 -9.62 13.93 -1.00
CA ASP A 107 -10.46 14.34 -2.11
C ASP A 107 -11.12 13.14 -2.81
N LEU A 108 -10.75 11.90 -2.47
CA LEU A 108 -11.46 10.72 -2.95
C LEU A 108 -12.89 10.70 -2.41
N LYS A 109 -13.83 10.32 -3.27
CA LYS A 109 -15.25 10.18 -2.94
C LYS A 109 -15.81 8.91 -3.57
N GLY A 110 -16.74 8.27 -2.87
CA GLY A 110 -17.44 7.08 -3.36
C GLY A 110 -16.64 5.77 -3.28
N ILE A 111 -15.48 5.78 -2.60
CA ILE A 111 -14.70 4.57 -2.32
C ILE A 111 -15.03 4.06 -0.92
N ALA A 112 -15.23 2.75 -0.80
CA ALA A 112 -15.37 2.04 0.47
C ALA A 112 -14.36 0.88 0.45
N ALA A 113 -13.09 1.19 0.71
CA ALA A 113 -12.01 0.23 0.64
C ALA A 113 -12.06 -0.76 1.82
N ASP A 114 -11.88 -2.04 1.51
CA ASP A 114 -11.80 -3.11 2.50
C ASP A 114 -10.44 -3.11 3.22
N VAL A 115 -9.40 -2.73 2.47
CA VAL A 115 -8.03 -2.67 2.98
C VAL A 115 -7.30 -1.43 2.48
N CYS A 116 -6.58 -0.76 3.38
CA CYS A 116 -5.68 0.34 3.08
C CYS A 116 -4.24 -0.06 3.39
N VAL A 117 -3.33 0.31 2.49
CA VAL A 117 -1.90 0.22 2.68
C VAL A 117 -1.25 1.56 2.39
N ALA A 118 -0.11 1.82 3.02
CA ALA A 118 0.69 3.00 2.73
C ALA A 118 2.11 2.77 3.21
N ARG A 119 3.10 3.28 2.46
CA ARG A 119 4.50 3.26 2.88
C ARG A 119 5.10 4.65 2.80
N ALA A 120 5.77 5.05 3.88
CA ALA A 120 6.53 6.31 3.96
C ALA A 120 5.71 7.59 3.65
N VAL A 121 4.40 7.57 3.88
CA VAL A 121 3.52 8.76 3.77
C VAL A 121 3.56 9.60 5.03
N SER A 122 3.22 8.98 6.16
CA SER A 122 3.20 9.60 7.48
C SER A 122 3.12 8.51 8.55
N ARG A 123 3.05 8.91 9.82
CA ARG A 123 2.75 7.99 10.92
C ARG A 123 1.26 7.57 10.89
N PRO A 124 0.90 6.43 11.52
CA PRO A 124 -0.49 5.98 11.57
C PRO A 124 -1.46 7.02 12.13
N ASP A 125 -1.07 7.77 13.17
CA ASP A 125 -1.89 8.83 13.80
C ASP A 125 -2.28 9.96 12.85
N SER A 126 -1.46 10.20 11.82
CA SER A 126 -1.76 11.21 10.80
C SER A 126 -2.46 10.59 9.58
N LEU A 127 -2.14 9.35 9.22
CA LEU A 127 -2.67 8.69 8.01
C LEU A 127 -4.12 8.23 8.20
N LEU A 128 -4.43 7.56 9.30
CA LEU A 128 -5.71 6.89 9.50
C LEU A 128 -6.92 7.86 9.44
N PRO A 129 -6.83 9.09 10.00
CA PRO A 129 -7.89 10.09 9.82
C PRO A 129 -8.06 10.55 8.36
N MET A 130 -6.99 10.53 7.55
CA MET A 130 -7.07 10.97 6.14
C MET A 130 -7.82 9.97 5.26
N VAL A 131 -7.77 8.69 5.61
CA VAL A 131 -8.40 7.61 4.82
C VAL A 131 -9.78 7.22 5.36
N GLU A 132 -10.17 7.71 6.53
CA GLU A 132 -11.36 7.26 7.25
C GLU A 132 -12.61 7.27 6.38
N GLU A 133 -12.88 8.35 5.65
CA GLU A 133 -14.05 8.45 4.75
C GLU A 133 -14.01 7.47 3.56
N SER A 134 -12.81 7.04 3.15
CA SER A 134 -12.60 6.14 2.00
C SER A 134 -12.60 4.66 2.39
N MET A 135 -12.77 4.35 3.68
CA MET A 135 -12.71 2.98 4.20
C MET A 135 -14.11 2.45 4.51
N ALA A 136 -14.36 1.20 4.12
CA ALA A 136 -15.57 0.48 4.50
C ALA A 136 -15.71 0.39 6.04
N PRO A 137 -16.93 0.18 6.57
CA PRO A 137 -17.08 -0.29 7.95
C PRO A 137 -16.22 -1.53 8.17
N ASP A 138 -15.55 -1.61 9.32
CA ASP A 138 -14.60 -2.69 9.63
C ASP A 138 -13.44 -2.84 8.63
N GLY A 139 -13.11 -1.80 7.86
CA GLY A 139 -11.95 -1.79 6.98
C GLY A 139 -10.62 -1.93 7.74
N LEU A 140 -9.64 -2.57 7.10
CA LEU A 140 -8.32 -2.85 7.67
C LEU A 140 -7.27 -1.89 7.11
N ALA A 141 -6.41 -1.32 7.95
CA ALA A 141 -5.19 -0.66 7.50
C ALA A 141 -3.98 -1.52 7.86
N VAL A 142 -3.20 -1.94 6.85
CA VAL A 142 -2.00 -2.77 7.01
C VAL A 142 -0.78 -1.92 6.67
N LEU A 143 -0.02 -1.52 7.69
CA LEU A 143 0.98 -0.47 7.57
C LEU A 143 2.39 -0.99 7.90
N PRO A 144 3.33 -1.01 6.94
CA PRO A 144 4.73 -1.21 7.24
C PRO A 144 5.31 0.03 7.94
N VAL A 145 5.82 -0.17 9.16
CA VAL A 145 6.37 0.88 10.01
C VAL A 145 7.81 0.57 10.42
N PRO A 146 8.60 1.56 10.90
CA PRO A 146 9.91 1.27 11.47
C PRO A 146 9.83 0.21 12.58
N ALA A 147 10.81 -0.69 12.64
CA ALA A 147 10.83 -1.79 13.62
C ALA A 147 10.78 -1.33 15.09
N THR A 148 11.18 -0.09 15.36
CA THR A 148 11.15 0.52 16.70
C THR A 148 9.83 1.20 17.05
N MET A 149 8.88 1.30 16.10
CA MET A 149 7.59 1.92 16.34
C MET A 149 6.70 0.96 17.14
N GLY A 150 6.15 1.44 18.26
CA GLY A 150 5.06 0.77 18.98
C GLY A 150 3.71 1.08 18.34
N ALA A 151 2.68 0.30 18.64
CA ALA A 151 1.31 0.58 18.19
C ALA A 151 0.47 1.20 19.32
N TRP A 152 -0.45 2.09 18.97
CA TRP A 152 -1.42 2.70 19.87
C TRP A 152 -2.73 2.93 19.10
N PRO A 153 -3.90 2.90 19.77
CA PRO A 153 -5.17 3.23 19.14
C PRO A 153 -5.18 4.66 18.57
N VAL A 154 -5.92 4.87 17.48
CA VAL A 154 -6.13 6.18 16.84
C VAL A 154 -7.65 6.43 16.84
N PRO A 155 -8.16 7.66 17.01
CA PRO A 155 -9.61 7.90 17.00
C PRO A 155 -10.27 7.27 15.77
N GLY A 156 -11.31 6.46 15.97
CA GLY A 156 -11.98 5.67 14.91
C GLY A 156 -11.31 4.35 14.55
N TRP A 157 -10.16 4.01 15.15
CA TRP A 157 -9.34 2.85 14.80
C TRP A 157 -8.74 2.14 16.02
N VAL A 158 -8.81 0.82 16.04
CA VAL A 158 -8.13 -0.01 17.06
C VAL A 158 -6.93 -0.72 16.45
N VAL A 159 -5.91 -0.93 17.29
CA VAL A 159 -4.82 -1.85 16.93
C VAL A 159 -5.38 -3.27 16.97
N GLU A 160 -5.42 -3.92 15.81
CA GLU A 160 -5.86 -5.30 15.70
C GLU A 160 -4.71 -6.28 15.92
N SER A 161 -3.57 -6.01 15.30
CA SER A 161 -2.37 -6.82 15.48
C SER A 161 -1.09 -6.03 15.16
N VAL A 162 0.01 -6.53 15.71
CA VAL A 162 1.37 -6.07 15.40
C VAL A 162 2.19 -7.32 15.12
N ALA A 163 2.90 -7.33 14.00
CA ALA A 163 3.73 -8.44 13.60
C ALA A 163 5.06 -7.94 13.02
N ASP A 164 6.09 -8.75 13.14
CA ASP A 164 7.36 -8.54 12.46
C ASP A 164 7.49 -9.60 11.38
N VAL A 165 7.58 -9.17 10.11
CA VAL A 165 7.83 -10.07 8.98
C VAL A 165 9.31 -10.08 8.64
N MET A 166 9.82 -11.28 8.34
CA MET A 166 11.21 -11.50 7.93
C MET A 166 11.24 -11.90 6.46
N PHE A 167 11.99 -11.16 5.65
CA PHE A 167 12.22 -11.50 4.26
C PHE A 167 13.71 -11.35 3.93
N GLU A 168 14.39 -12.46 3.64
CA GLU A 168 15.82 -12.47 3.24
C GLU A 168 16.69 -11.58 4.15
N GLY A 169 16.52 -11.74 5.46
CA GLY A 169 17.27 -10.99 6.49
C GLY A 169 16.83 -9.53 6.69
N ILE A 170 15.80 -9.04 6.01
CA ILE A 170 15.13 -7.78 6.32
C ILE A 170 13.97 -8.05 7.29
N GLN A 171 14.02 -7.42 8.45
CA GLN A 171 12.89 -7.32 9.36
C GLN A 171 12.06 -6.09 9.01
N GLN A 172 10.76 -6.26 8.82
CA GLN A 172 9.79 -5.19 8.63
C GLN A 172 8.67 -5.35 9.65
N ARG A 173 8.42 -4.32 10.46
CA ARG A 173 7.26 -4.30 11.36
C ARG A 173 6.01 -3.90 10.61
N ILE A 174 4.92 -4.60 10.85
CA ILE A 174 3.59 -4.36 10.30
C ILE A 174 2.63 -4.05 11.45
N HIS A 175 1.91 -2.93 11.35
CA HIS A 175 0.78 -2.63 12.23
C HIS A 175 -0.51 -2.78 11.45
N CYS A 176 -1.44 -3.52 12.03
CA CYS A 176 -2.78 -3.71 11.50
C CYS A 176 -3.78 -2.96 12.37
N TYR A 177 -4.56 -2.08 11.75
CA TYR A 177 -5.60 -1.30 12.42
C TYR A 177 -6.97 -1.61 11.84
N ARG A 178 -7.95 -1.88 12.70
CA ARG A 178 -9.34 -2.06 12.30
C ARG A 178 -10.10 -0.76 12.50
N LYS A 179 -10.81 -0.29 11.48
CA LYS A 179 -11.75 0.83 11.61
C LYS A 179 -12.91 0.37 12.46
N GLN A 180 -13.21 1.10 13.53
CA GLN A 180 -14.39 0.85 14.32
C GLN A 180 -15.61 1.31 13.53
N GLY A 181 -16.61 0.45 13.37
CA GLY A 181 -17.92 0.88 12.91
C GLY A 181 -18.40 2.06 13.75
N VAL A 182 -18.93 3.10 13.10
CA VAL A 182 -19.66 4.13 13.81
C VAL A 182 -20.85 3.42 14.44
N SER A 183 -20.85 3.24 15.76
CA SER A 183 -22.06 2.93 16.50
C SER A 183 -23.05 4.02 16.12
N ARG A 184 -24.02 3.69 15.25
CA ARG A 184 -25.20 4.52 15.08
C ARG A 184 -25.94 4.40 16.40
N GLU A 185 -25.62 5.26 17.36
CA GLU A 185 -26.53 5.50 18.46
C GLU A 185 -27.81 6.08 17.85
N THR A 186 -28.88 5.30 18.02
CA THR A 186 -30.31 5.50 17.69
C THR A 186 -30.75 5.48 16.23
#